data_AF-A0A0U9HAF2-F1
#
_entry.id   AF-A0A0U9HAF2-F1
#
_cell.length_a   1.000
_cell.length_b   1.000
_cell.length_c   1.000
_cell.angle_alpha   90.00
_cell.angle_beta   90.00
_cell.angle_gamma   90.00
#
_symmetry.space_group_name_H-M   'P 1'
#
loop_
_entity.id
_entity.type
_entity.pdbx_description
1 polymer ?
#
loop_
_entity_poly.entity_id
_entity_poly.type
_entity_poly.pdbx_seq_one_letter_code
_entity_poly.pdbx_strand_id
1 'polypeptide(L)'
;MLVKQFRTGYEAKSYLFILKKYYDKKIENQFESFETRGVEYGYILNEATEEIHDIEKIDFKELLEYKIRYSEDDLSFLEENNDKLKGGTIKFKLTDEASDKIDAITQMLSKKWNMRLYRAFSVKLILKYLYVRKIEKKDF
;
A
#
# COMPACT_ATOMS: atom_id res chain seq x y z
N MET A 1 8.62 16.58 2.94
CA MET A 1 8.76 15.12 3.22
C MET A 1 8.70 14.89 4.71
N LEU A 2 7.67 14.17 5.16
CA LEU A 2 7.36 13.90 6.56
C LEU A 2 7.54 12.42 6.89
N VAL A 3 8.09 12.12 8.06
CA VAL A 3 8.15 10.74 8.56
C VAL A 3 6.86 10.45 9.33
N LYS A 4 6.04 9.54 8.81
CA LYS A 4 4.83 9.05 9.48
C LYS A 4 5.03 7.60 9.91
N GLN A 5 4.41 7.23 11.03
CA GLN A 5 4.51 5.89 11.59
C GLN A 5 3.10 5.29 11.70
N PHE A 6 2.90 4.10 11.14
CA PHE A 6 1.62 3.41 11.20
C PHE A 6 1.78 2.02 11.78
N ARG A 7 0.93 1.67 12.75
CA ARG A 7 0.80 0.30 13.24
C ARG A 7 0.07 -0.52 12.18
N THR A 8 0.82 -1.36 11.48
CA THR A 8 0.30 -2.15 10.36
C THR A 8 0.10 -3.60 10.80
N GLY A 9 -1.06 -4.16 10.45
CA GLY A 9 -1.36 -5.57 10.62
C GLY A 9 -0.76 -6.41 9.49
N TYR A 10 -0.91 -7.73 9.60
CA TYR A 10 -0.38 -8.70 8.65
C TYR A 10 -0.75 -8.37 7.19
N GLU A 11 -2.05 -8.17 6.90
CA GLU A 11 -2.53 -7.88 5.54
C GLU A 11 -1.83 -6.66 4.90
N ALA A 12 -1.75 -5.54 5.61
CA ALA A 12 -1.12 -4.33 5.09
C ALA A 12 0.37 -4.56 4.78
N LYS A 13 1.05 -5.35 5.62
CA LYS A 13 2.44 -5.72 5.41
C LYS A 13 2.61 -6.66 4.23
N SER A 14 1.71 -7.63 4.06
CA SER A 14 1.74 -8.53 2.90
C SER A 14 1.62 -7.76 1.59
N TYR A 15 0.65 -6.82 1.49
CA TYR A 15 0.52 -5.95 0.31
C TYR A 15 1.79 -5.13 0.07
N LEU A 16 2.32 -4.50 1.13
CA LEU A 16 3.53 -3.70 1.03
C LEU A 16 4.75 -4.50 0.57
N PHE A 17 4.92 -5.72 1.07
CA PHE A 17 6.04 -6.60 0.71
C PHE A 17 5.97 -7.06 -0.74
N ILE A 18 4.78 -7.49 -1.20
CA ILE A 18 4.60 -7.90 -2.59
C ILE A 18 4.75 -6.71 -3.53
N LEU A 19 4.19 -5.54 -3.18
CA LEU A 19 4.40 -4.31 -3.94
C LEU A 19 5.88 -3.91 -3.99
N LYS A 20 6.63 -4.10 -2.90
CA LYS A 20 8.08 -3.87 -2.91
C LYS A 20 8.78 -4.81 -3.88
N LYS A 21 8.50 -6.13 -3.81
CA LYS A 21 9.02 -7.13 -4.75
C LYS A 21 8.71 -6.77 -6.21
N TYR A 22 7.49 -6.28 -6.47
CA TYR A 22 7.06 -5.82 -7.79
C TYR A 22 7.87 -4.61 -8.28
N TYR A 23 8.02 -3.56 -7.46
CA TYR A 23 8.76 -2.36 -7.85
C TYR A 23 10.27 -2.61 -7.95
N ASP A 24 10.85 -3.41 -7.06
CA ASP A 24 12.26 -3.80 -7.16
C ASP A 24 12.52 -4.48 -8.52
N LYS A 25 11.72 -5.49 -8.90
CA LYS A 25 11.80 -6.14 -10.22
C LYS A 25 11.60 -5.16 -11.38
N LYS A 26 10.66 -4.21 -11.25
CA LYS A 26 10.40 -3.22 -12.30
C LYS A 26 11.60 -2.29 -12.52
N ILE A 27 12.26 -1.86 -11.45
CA ILE A 27 13.41 -0.95 -11.49
C ILE A 27 14.69 -1.67 -11.93
N GLU A 28 14.91 -2.92 -11.51
CA GLU A 28 16.02 -3.76 -11.99
C GLU A 28 16.03 -3.88 -13.52
N ASN A 29 14.83 -3.93 -14.13
CA ASN A 29 14.67 -3.99 -15.58
C ASN A 29 14.79 -2.62 -16.29
N GLN A 30 14.97 -1.52 -15.55
CA GLN A 30 14.96 -0.15 -16.09
C GLN A 30 16.31 0.56 -16.03
N PHE A 31 17.25 0.14 -15.18
CA PHE A 31 18.52 0.84 -14.98
C PHE A 31 19.72 -0.10 -15.11
N GLU A 32 20.66 0.23 -16.01
CA GLU A 32 21.96 -0.43 -16.10
C GLU A 32 22.82 -0.10 -14.86
N SER A 33 22.75 -1.01 -13.90
CA SER A 33 23.82 -1.52 -13.02
C SER A 33 24.66 -0.62 -12.11
N PHE A 34 24.55 0.72 -12.07
CA PHE A 34 25.48 1.49 -11.22
C PHE A 34 24.96 2.10 -9.91
N GLU A 35 23.68 2.47 -9.77
CA GLU A 35 23.15 2.97 -8.48
C GLU A 35 21.64 2.68 -8.28
N THR A 36 21.22 1.42 -8.30
CA THR A 36 19.84 1.08 -7.88
C THR A 36 19.74 1.04 -6.36
N ARG A 37 19.42 2.20 -5.76
CA ARG A 37 18.95 2.24 -4.36
C ARG A 37 17.62 1.49 -4.28
N GLY A 38 17.54 0.49 -3.40
CA GLY A 38 16.34 -0.34 -3.23
C GLY A 38 15.09 0.48 -2.90
N VAL A 39 13.91 -0.05 -3.24
CA VAL A 39 12.63 0.66 -3.06
C VAL A 39 12.31 0.82 -1.58
N GLU A 40 12.22 2.06 -1.10
CA GLU A 40 11.76 2.36 0.26
C GLU A 40 10.22 2.21 0.37
N TYR A 41 9.71 1.84 1.54
CA TYR A 41 8.26 1.74 1.77
C TYR A 41 7.52 3.07 1.56
N GLY A 42 8.20 4.21 1.79
CA GLY A 42 7.65 5.54 1.53
C GLY A 42 7.31 5.76 0.05
N TYR A 43 8.17 5.29 -0.86
CA TYR A 43 7.94 5.36 -2.30
C TYR A 43 6.64 4.63 -2.67
N ILE A 44 6.46 3.40 -2.20
CA ILE A 44 5.28 2.58 -2.51
C ILE A 44 3.98 3.27 -2.05
N LEU A 45 3.98 3.86 -0.86
CA LEU A 45 2.78 4.51 -0.33
C LEU A 45 2.50 5.85 -1.04
N ASN A 46 3.54 6.60 -1.46
CA ASN A 46 3.35 7.79 -2.30
C ASN A 46 2.73 7.40 -3.66
N GLU A 47 3.30 6.41 -4.35
CA GLU A 47 2.75 5.87 -5.61
C GLU A 47 1.29 5.41 -5.44
N ALA A 48 0.98 4.75 -4.33
CA ALA A 48 -0.39 4.32 -4.04
C ALA A 48 -1.36 5.49 -3.91
N THR A 49 -0.93 6.60 -3.29
CA THR A 49 -1.75 7.82 -3.20
C THR A 49 -1.87 8.55 -4.53
N GLU A 50 -0.83 8.54 -5.37
CA GLU A 50 -0.86 9.17 -6.69
C GLU A 50 -1.85 8.48 -7.64
N GLU A 51 -1.89 7.14 -7.61
CA GLU A 51 -2.82 6.32 -8.40
C GLU A 51 -4.31 6.57 -8.06
N ILE A 52 -4.59 7.12 -6.89
CA ILE A 52 -5.95 7.50 -6.47
C ILE A 52 -6.25 8.91 -6.99
N HIS A 53 -6.47 9.09 -8.29
CA HIS A 53 -6.70 10.43 -8.85
C HIS A 53 -7.95 11.11 -8.27
N ASP A 54 -9.08 10.40 -8.30
CA ASP A 54 -10.39 10.90 -7.85
C ASP A 54 -10.95 9.97 -6.78
N ILE A 55 -10.82 10.39 -5.52
CA ILE A 55 -11.16 9.58 -4.34
C ILE A 55 -12.64 9.18 -4.37
N GLU A 56 -13.52 10.04 -4.87
CA GLU A 56 -14.97 9.81 -4.83
C GLU A 56 -15.43 8.75 -5.83
N LYS A 57 -14.63 8.47 -6.87
CA LYS A 57 -14.95 7.47 -7.90
C LYS A 57 -14.58 6.05 -7.53
N ILE A 58 -13.78 5.85 -6.49
CA ILE A 58 -13.32 4.52 -6.07
C ILE A 58 -14.38 3.88 -5.16
N ASP A 59 -14.83 2.67 -5.49
CA ASP A 59 -15.66 1.88 -4.59
C ASP A 59 -14.82 1.21 -3.49
N PHE A 60 -14.49 2.00 -2.47
CA PHE A 60 -13.79 1.53 -1.29
C PHE A 60 -14.54 0.44 -0.51
N LYS A 61 -15.86 0.31 -0.69
CA LYS A 61 -16.63 -0.75 -0.02
C LYS A 61 -16.41 -2.07 -0.74
N GLU A 62 -16.52 -2.10 -2.06
CA GLU A 62 -16.17 -3.29 -2.86
C GLU A 62 -14.70 -3.65 -2.63
N LEU A 63 -13.78 -2.67 -2.64
CA LEU A 63 -12.37 -2.90 -2.36
C LEU A 63 -12.16 -3.52 -0.96
N LEU A 64 -12.88 -3.07 0.06
CA LEU A 64 -12.78 -3.64 1.41
C LEU A 64 -13.19 -5.11 1.42
N GLU A 65 -14.32 -5.43 0.81
CA GLU A 65 -14.92 -6.78 0.79
C GLU A 65 -14.18 -7.76 -0.13
N TYR A 66 -13.45 -7.25 -1.13
CA TYR A 66 -12.70 -8.04 -2.09
C TYR A 66 -11.62 -8.93 -1.42
N LYS A 67 -11.63 -10.24 -1.68
CA LYS A 67 -10.64 -11.17 -1.11
C LYS A 67 -9.45 -11.32 -2.05
N ILE A 68 -8.28 -10.87 -1.59
CA ILE A 68 -7.01 -11.06 -2.30
C ILE A 68 -6.66 -12.54 -2.37
N ARG A 69 -6.24 -13.00 -3.55
CA ARG A 69 -5.69 -14.34 -3.76
C ARG A 69 -4.25 -14.18 -4.20
N TYR A 70 -3.33 -14.52 -3.31
CA TYR A 70 -1.90 -14.48 -3.62
C TYR A 70 -1.54 -15.63 -4.58
N SER A 71 -0.61 -15.35 -5.50
CA SER A 71 0.00 -16.39 -6.32
C SER A 71 0.89 -17.31 -5.47
N GLU A 72 1.24 -18.50 -5.97
CA GLU A 72 2.18 -19.39 -5.27
C GLU A 72 3.53 -18.71 -5.01
N ASP A 73 4.06 -17.96 -6.00
CA ASP A 73 5.30 -17.18 -5.87
C ASP A 73 5.21 -16.08 -4.78
N ASP A 74 4.04 -15.45 -4.64
CA ASP A 74 3.81 -14.47 -3.58
C ASP A 74 3.70 -15.13 -2.21
N LEU A 75 3.03 -16.28 -2.12
CA LEU A 75 2.89 -17.04 -0.88
C LEU A 75 4.27 -17.49 -0.37
N SER A 76 5.08 -18.12 -1.22
CA SER A 76 6.45 -18.52 -0.86
C SER A 76 7.28 -17.33 -0.39
N PHE A 77 7.20 -16.20 -1.10
CA PHE A 77 7.92 -14.99 -0.70
C PHE A 77 7.46 -14.41 0.66
N LEU A 78 6.16 -14.46 0.95
CA LEU A 78 5.62 -14.03 2.24
C LEU A 78 6.05 -14.97 3.38
N GLU A 79 6.10 -16.28 3.13
CA GLU A 79 6.57 -17.29 4.09
C GLU A 79 8.04 -17.08 4.45
N GLU A 80 8.91 -16.86 3.44
CA GLU A 80 10.32 -16.53 3.63
C GLU A 80 10.53 -15.24 4.47
N ASN A 81 9.54 -14.34 4.45
CA ASN A 81 9.59 -13.06 5.15
C ASN A 81 8.64 -12.98 6.36
N ASN A 82 8.10 -14.11 6.83
CA ASN A 82 7.02 -14.14 7.82
C ASN A 82 7.37 -13.38 9.12
N ASP A 83 8.62 -13.40 9.56
CA ASP A 83 9.06 -12.64 10.73
C ASP A 83 8.88 -11.13 10.58
N LYS A 84 9.05 -10.60 9.37
CA LYS A 84 8.84 -9.17 9.08
C LYS A 84 7.35 -8.81 9.01
N LEU A 85 6.49 -9.81 8.78
CA LEU A 85 5.03 -9.68 8.74
C LEU A 85 4.39 -9.67 10.14
N LYS A 86 5.11 -10.12 11.18
CA LYS A 86 4.65 -10.03 12.58
C LYS A 86 4.34 -8.59 12.96
N GLY A 87 3.33 -8.37 13.81
CA GLY A 87 2.79 -7.04 14.11
C GLY A 87 3.84 -6.00 14.51
N GLY A 88 3.65 -4.75 14.09
CA GLY A 88 4.60 -3.68 14.42
C GLY A 88 4.27 -2.34 13.74
N THR A 89 5.14 -1.37 13.98
CA THR A 89 5.03 -0.03 13.38
C THR A 89 5.99 0.08 12.21
N ILE A 90 5.51 0.54 11.06
CA ILE A 90 6.36 0.85 9.90
C ILE A 90 6.46 2.37 9.78
N LYS A 91 7.69 2.87 9.55
CA LYS A 91 7.96 4.27 9.26
C LYS A 91 7.95 4.48 7.75
N PHE A 92 7.23 5.50 7.30
CA PHE A 92 7.13 5.92 5.91
C PHE A 92 7.63 7.36 5.80
N LYS A 93 8.54 7.61 4.86
CA LYS A 93 8.87 8.97 4.42
C LYS A 93 7.89 9.34 3.31
N LEU A 94 6.95 10.22 3.61
CA LEU A 94 5.87 10.60 2.70
C LEU A 94 6.05 12.02 2.20
N THR A 95 5.53 12.31 1.01
CA THR A 95 5.32 13.70 0.60
C THR A 95 4.19 14.31 1.43
N ASP A 96 4.12 15.63 1.42
CA ASP A 96 3.07 16.33 2.15
C ASP A 96 1.72 16.07 1.46
N GLU A 97 1.68 16.01 0.12
CA GLU A 97 0.48 15.64 -0.63
C GLU A 97 -0.02 14.23 -0.30
N ALA A 98 0.88 13.24 -0.23
CA ALA A 98 0.51 11.87 0.12
C ALA A 98 -0.06 11.78 1.54
N SER A 99 0.54 12.51 2.49
CA SER A 99 0.05 12.59 3.88
C SER A 99 -1.35 13.20 3.93
N ASP A 100 -1.58 14.32 3.25
CA ASP A 100 -2.87 14.99 3.23
C ASP A 100 -3.95 14.16 2.54
N LYS A 101 -3.57 13.42 1.49
CA LYS A 101 -4.49 12.53 0.77
C LYS A 101 -4.93 11.35 1.62
N ILE A 102 -4.02 10.76 2.41
CA ILE A 102 -4.39 9.73 3.40
C ILE A 102 -5.43 10.29 4.38
N ASP A 103 -5.24 11.53 4.85
CA ASP A 103 -6.15 12.17 5.78
C ASP A 103 -7.53 12.44 5.16
N ALA A 104 -7.57 12.92 3.92
CA ALA A 104 -8.79 13.11 3.16
C ALA A 104 -9.56 11.78 2.96
N ILE A 105 -8.86 10.71 2.58
CA ILE A 105 -9.45 9.37 2.45
C ILE A 105 -10.00 8.88 3.79
N THR A 106 -9.25 9.02 4.89
CA THR A 106 -9.72 8.64 6.23
C THR A 106 -11.00 9.39 6.60
N GLN A 107 -11.04 10.71 6.42
CA GLN A 107 -12.20 11.53 6.74
C GLN A 107 -13.42 11.18 5.89
N MET A 108 -13.23 11.02 4.57
CA MET A 108 -14.29 10.65 3.64
C MET A 108 -14.90 9.30 4.02
N LEU A 109 -14.06 8.27 4.24
CA LEU A 109 -14.54 6.94 4.63
C LEU A 109 -15.24 6.97 5.99
N SER A 110 -14.72 7.74 6.94
CA SER A 110 -15.35 7.89 8.26
C SER A 110 -16.76 8.48 8.15
N LYS A 111 -16.93 9.50 7.31
CA LYS A 111 -18.24 10.10 7.04
C LYS A 111 -19.16 9.14 6.29
N LYS A 112 -18.67 8.50 5.23
CA LYS A 112 -19.45 7.59 4.37
C LYS A 112 -19.96 6.36 5.12
N TRP A 113 -19.16 5.81 6.03
CA TRP A 113 -19.50 4.61 6.80
C TRP A 113 -20.04 4.90 8.19
N ASN A 114 -20.20 6.19 8.54
CA ASN A 114 -20.68 6.65 9.83
C ASN A 114 -19.94 6.00 11.02
N MET A 115 -18.60 5.91 10.91
CA MET A 115 -17.76 5.29 11.94
C MET A 115 -16.40 5.98 12.04
N ARG A 116 -15.78 5.93 13.21
CA ARG A 116 -14.42 6.44 13.41
C ARG A 116 -13.40 5.49 12.77
N LEU A 117 -12.62 6.01 11.83
CA LEU A 117 -11.54 5.28 11.17
C LEU A 117 -10.18 5.85 11.56
N TYR A 118 -9.21 4.96 11.73
CA TYR A 118 -7.82 5.33 11.98
C TYR A 118 -7.05 5.39 10.65
N ARG A 119 -6.09 6.30 10.53
CA ARG A 119 -5.24 6.43 9.33
C ARG A 119 -4.58 5.10 8.93
N ALA A 120 -4.17 4.29 9.91
CA ALA A 120 -3.58 2.97 9.65
C ALA A 120 -4.51 2.02 8.85
N PHE A 121 -5.83 2.15 9.05
CA PHE A 121 -6.81 1.40 8.27
C PHE A 121 -6.90 1.93 6.83
N SER A 122 -6.91 3.26 6.64
CA SER A 122 -6.85 3.86 5.30
C SER A 122 -5.57 3.47 4.56
N VAL A 123 -4.42 3.46 5.23
CA VAL A 123 -3.15 2.99 4.65
C VAL A 123 -3.28 1.54 4.17
N LYS A 124 -3.91 0.65 4.94
CA LYS A 124 -4.19 -0.72 4.49
C LYS A 124 -5.00 -0.74 3.19
N LEU A 125 -6.08 0.04 3.12
CA LEU A 125 -6.93 0.10 1.93
C LEU A 125 -6.20 0.69 0.71
N ILE A 126 -5.40 1.74 0.91
CA ILE A 126 -4.61 2.37 -0.14
C ILE A 126 -3.58 1.38 -0.71
N LEU A 127 -2.88 0.65 0.17
CA LEU A 127 -1.95 -0.41 -0.26
C LEU A 127 -2.68 -1.55 -0.98
N LYS A 128 -3.86 -1.95 -0.49
CA LYS A 128 -4.71 -2.96 -1.15
C LYS A 128 -5.13 -2.49 -2.54
N TYR A 129 -5.57 -1.24 -2.68
CA TYR A 129 -5.95 -0.65 -3.97
C TYR A 129 -4.81 -0.73 -4.97
N LEU A 130 -3.61 -0.27 -4.57
CA LEU A 130 -2.43 -0.31 -5.44
C LEU A 130 -2.06 -1.76 -5.81
N TYR A 131 -2.10 -2.68 -4.84
CA TYR A 131 -1.85 -4.10 -5.09
C TYR A 131 -2.79 -4.64 -6.17
N VAL A 132 -4.09 -4.42 -6.01
CA VAL A 132 -5.07 -4.99 -6.93
C VAL A 132 -4.94 -4.38 -8.33
N ARG A 133 -4.66 -3.07 -8.44
CA ARG A 133 -4.42 -2.43 -9.74
C ARG A 133 -3.12 -2.86 -10.42
N LYS A 134 -2.02 -3.00 -9.69
CA LYS A 134 -0.70 -3.30 -10.29
C LYS A 134 -0.45 -4.80 -10.49
N ILE A 135 -0.92 -5.64 -9.57
CA ILE A 135 -0.66 -7.08 -9.56
C ILE A 135 -1.80 -7.85 -10.22
N GLU A 136 -3.03 -7.65 -9.74
CA GLU A 136 -4.20 -8.38 -10.25
C GLU A 136 -4.84 -7.69 -11.47
N LYS A 137 -4.43 -6.45 -11.78
CA LYS A 137 -4.93 -5.65 -12.91
C LYS A 137 -6.44 -5.44 -12.91
N LYS A 138 -7.03 -5.26 -11.71
CA LYS A 138 -8.45 -4.98 -11.53
C LYS A 138 -8.66 -3.54 -11.03
N ASP A 139 -9.68 -2.88 -11.59
CA ASP A 139 -10.12 -1.53 -11.18
C ASP A 139 -11.32 -1.60 -10.21
N PHE A 140 -11.44 -0.56 -9.38
CA PHE A 140 -12.45 -0.34 -8.33
C PHE A 140 -12.83 1.13 -8.28
#